data_AF-A0A3L8P949-F1
#
_entry.id   AF-A0A3L8P949-F1
#
_cell.length_a   1.000
_cell.length_b   1.000
_cell.length_c   1.000
_cell.angle_alpha   90.00
_cell.angle_beta   90.00
_cell.angle_gamma   90.00
#
_symmetry.space_group_name_H-M   'P 1'
#
loop_
_entity.id
_entity.type
_entity.pdbx_description
1 polymer ?
#
loop_
_entity_poly.entity_id
_entity_poly.type
_entity_poly.pdbx_seq_one_letter_code
_entity_poly.pdbx_strand_id
1 'polypeptide(L)'
;NSPFWHGTDTGYASYRYQAWSRWPTAGPVDLYGSAEAYERHQAAMLATGVPLDAAMLYYDARLSEHQPTLEVRIADVCLNPADAAVIATLTRALVEMAVRESHQPAPEVPA
;
A
#
# COMPACT_ATOMS: atom_id res chain seq x y z
N ASN A 1 -12.71 8.26 2.96
CA ASN A 1 -12.86 9.69 3.24
C ASN A 1 -12.63 10.52 1.98
N SER A 2 -13.22 10.10 0.86
CA SER A 2 -13.15 10.83 -0.41
C SER A 2 -14.36 10.51 -1.31
N PRO A 3 -15.60 10.80 -0.87
CA PRO A 3 -16.79 10.41 -1.63
C PRO A 3 -17.09 11.28 -2.85
N PHE A 4 -16.56 12.50 -2.90
CA PHE A 4 -16.79 13.44 -4.02
C PHE A 4 -15.54 13.65 -4.87
N TRP A 5 -15.73 13.79 -6.19
CA TRP A 5 -14.69 14.15 -7.15
C TRP A 5 -15.23 15.15 -8.17
N HIS A 6 -14.53 16.26 -8.39
CA HIS A 6 -15.02 17.39 -9.20
C HIS A 6 -16.46 17.84 -8.86
N GLY A 7 -16.79 17.85 -7.56
CA GLY A 7 -18.11 18.26 -7.07
C GLY A 7 -19.24 17.26 -7.27
N THR A 8 -18.94 16.06 -7.79
CA THR A 8 -19.93 15.00 -8.02
C THR A 8 -19.72 13.85 -7.04
N ASP A 9 -20.81 13.29 -6.52
CA ASP A 9 -20.77 12.08 -5.70
C ASP A 9 -20.33 10.89 -6.58
N THR A 10 -19.28 10.21 -6.14
CA THR A 10 -18.67 9.12 -6.89
C THR A 10 -19.33 7.76 -6.59
N GLY A 11 -20.14 7.67 -5.54
CA GLY A 11 -20.70 6.42 -5.03
C GLY A 11 -19.72 5.57 -4.20
N TYR A 12 -18.45 5.99 -4.06
CA TYR A 12 -17.45 5.29 -3.26
C TYR A 12 -17.17 5.99 -1.94
N ALA A 13 -16.91 5.24 -0.87
CA ALA A 13 -16.44 5.84 0.39
C ALA A 13 -15.00 6.40 0.28
N SER A 14 -14.17 5.77 -0.57
CA SER A 14 -12.83 6.24 -0.94
C SER A 14 -12.68 6.22 -2.47
N TYR A 15 -12.99 7.35 -3.12
CA TYR A 15 -12.71 7.51 -4.53
C TYR A 15 -11.21 7.68 -4.80
N ARG A 16 -10.46 8.22 -3.84
CA ARG A 16 -8.99 8.36 -3.94
C ARG A 16 -8.34 7.02 -4.27
N TYR A 17 -8.72 5.95 -3.57
CA TYR A 17 -8.20 4.60 -3.84
C TYR A 17 -8.58 4.10 -5.24
N GLN A 18 -9.84 4.32 -5.67
CA GLN A 18 -10.32 3.95 -7.01
C GLN A 18 -9.64 4.72 -8.15
N ALA A 19 -9.30 5.99 -7.92
CA ALA A 19 -8.53 6.77 -8.87
C ALA A 19 -7.08 6.28 -8.94
N TRP A 20 -6.51 5.91 -7.79
CA TRP A 20 -5.12 5.46 -7.67
C TRP A 20 -4.87 4.06 -8.24
N SER A 21 -5.83 3.13 -8.11
CA SER A 21 -5.73 1.75 -8.62
C SER A 21 -5.66 1.63 -10.14
N ARG A 22 -5.77 2.75 -10.87
CA ARG A 22 -5.60 2.81 -12.33
C ARG A 22 -4.14 2.84 -12.78
N TRP A 23 -3.21 3.12 -11.85
CA TRP A 23 -1.79 3.09 -12.15
C TRP A 23 -1.27 1.65 -12.20
N PRO A 24 -0.41 1.28 -13.18
CA PRO A 24 0.03 -0.12 -13.37
C PRO A 24 0.71 -0.77 -12.17
N THR A 25 1.29 0.05 -11.29
CA THR A 25 2.06 -0.38 -10.11
C THR A 25 1.29 -0.14 -8.80
N ALA A 26 0.00 0.19 -8.86
CA ALA A 26 -0.83 0.45 -7.69
C ALA A 26 -1.58 -0.80 -7.23
N GLY A 27 -1.75 -0.93 -5.92
CA GLY A 27 -2.53 -2.00 -5.29
C GLY A 27 -1.68 -3.01 -4.51
N PRO A 28 -2.27 -4.16 -4.18
CA PRO A 28 -1.59 -5.20 -3.42
C PRO A 28 -0.48 -5.85 -4.23
N VAL A 29 0.48 -6.44 -3.51
CA VAL A 29 1.65 -7.11 -4.09
C VAL A 29 1.66 -8.59 -3.72
N ASP A 30 2.37 -9.38 -4.53
CA ASP A 30 2.62 -10.79 -4.26
C ASP A 30 3.52 -11.02 -3.03
N LEU A 31 3.51 -12.26 -2.54
CA LEU A 31 4.43 -12.72 -1.51
C LEU A 31 5.83 -12.93 -2.11
N TYR A 32 6.79 -12.10 -1.69
CA TYR A 32 8.16 -12.17 -2.20
C TYR A 32 9.02 -13.25 -1.52
N GLY A 33 8.71 -13.64 -0.28
CA GLY A 33 9.44 -14.66 0.49
C GLY A 33 10.79 -14.20 1.07
N SER A 34 11.45 -13.19 0.48
CA SER A 34 12.64 -12.55 1.06
C SER A 34 12.76 -11.08 0.65
N ALA A 35 13.58 -10.31 1.38
CA ALA A 35 13.87 -8.92 1.03
C ALA A 35 14.60 -8.81 -0.31
N GLU A 36 15.54 -9.72 -0.60
CA GLU A 36 16.26 -9.75 -1.87
C GLU A 36 15.33 -10.09 -3.04
N ALA A 37 14.29 -10.89 -2.82
CA ALA A 37 13.28 -11.18 -3.83
C ALA A 37 12.43 -9.94 -4.14
N TYR A 38 12.06 -9.16 -3.11
CA TYR A 38 11.41 -7.86 -3.28
C TYR A 38 12.29 -6.89 -4.08
N GLU A 39 13.57 -6.77 -3.74
CA GLU A 39 14.52 -5.90 -4.44
C GLU A 39 14.71 -6.30 -5.91
N ARG A 40 14.82 -7.61 -6.20
CA ARG A 40 14.88 -8.11 -7.58
C ARG A 40 13.61 -7.79 -8.36
N HIS A 41 12.44 -7.93 -7.74
CA HIS A 41 11.18 -7.58 -8.37
C HIS A 41 11.09 -6.08 -8.67
N GLN A 42 11.45 -5.24 -7.70
CA GLN A 42 11.56 -3.79 -7.89
C GLN A 42 12.49 -3.44 -9.05
N ALA A 43 13.69 -4.03 -9.11
CA ALA A 43 14.63 -3.80 -10.20
C ALA A 43 14.07 -4.24 -11.57
N ALA A 44 13.37 -5.38 -11.62
CA ALA A 44 12.72 -5.86 -12.83
C ALA A 44 11.60 -4.92 -13.30
N MET A 45 10.80 -4.39 -12.38
CA MET A 45 9.75 -3.42 -12.69
C MET A 45 10.33 -2.12 -13.27
N LEU A 46 11.41 -1.59 -12.69
CA LEU A 46 12.10 -0.40 -13.21
C LEU A 46 12.70 -0.64 -14.60
N ALA A 47 13.24 -1.84 -14.85
CA ALA A 47 13.79 -2.20 -16.15
C ALA A 47 12.75 -2.20 -17.28
N THR A 48 11.45 -2.28 -16.97
CA THR A 48 10.37 -2.14 -17.98
C THR A 48 10.23 -0.71 -18.52
N GLY A 49 10.74 0.29 -17.79
CA GLY A 49 10.55 1.70 -18.09
C GLY A 49 9.13 2.23 -17.83
N VAL A 50 8.22 1.41 -17.27
CA VAL A 50 6.86 1.84 -16.91
C VAL A 50 6.88 2.74 -15.67
N PRO A 51 7.37 2.30 -14.50
CA PRO A 51 7.78 3.23 -13.45
C PRO A 51 9.12 3.86 -13.82
N LEU A 52 9.21 5.19 -13.73
CA LEU A 52 10.44 5.93 -14.03
C LEU A 52 11.47 5.83 -12.91
N ASP A 53 10.99 5.64 -11.68
CA ASP A 53 11.79 5.46 -10.48
C ASP A 53 11.04 4.58 -9.48
N ALA A 54 11.72 4.22 -8.39
CA ALA A 54 11.15 3.39 -7.34
C ALA A 54 10.05 4.11 -6.53
N ALA A 55 10.03 5.46 -6.53
CA ALA A 55 8.94 6.22 -5.94
C ALA A 55 7.62 6.05 -6.71
N MET A 56 7.67 5.68 -7.99
CA MET A 56 6.53 5.30 -8.84
C MET A 56 6.06 3.85 -8.65
N LEU A 57 6.65 3.08 -7.72
CA LEU A 57 6.06 1.81 -7.26
C LEU A 57 4.98 2.13 -6.23
N TYR A 58 3.74 2.11 -6.69
CA TYR A 58 2.56 2.59 -5.97
C TYR A 58 1.87 1.51 -5.14
N TYR A 59 2.62 0.49 -4.71
CA TYR A 59 2.13 -0.60 -3.89
C TYR A 59 1.44 -0.08 -2.63
N ASP A 60 0.39 -0.79 -2.23
CA ASP A 60 -0.40 -0.49 -1.03
C ASP A 60 0.46 -0.50 0.24
N ALA A 61 1.45 -1.38 0.29
CA ALA A 61 2.52 -1.37 1.27
C ALA A 61 3.88 -1.59 0.58
N ARG A 62 4.90 -0.83 0.96
CA ARG A 62 6.25 -0.92 0.36
C ARG A 62 7.36 -0.64 1.36
N LEU A 63 8.56 -1.13 1.07
CA LEU A 63 9.75 -0.72 1.82
C LEU A 63 10.12 0.72 1.48
N SER A 64 10.44 1.52 2.48
CA SER A 64 10.92 2.88 2.27
C SER A 64 12.35 2.87 1.74
N GLU A 65 12.65 3.76 0.79
CA GLU A 65 14.02 3.95 0.27
C GLU A 65 14.93 4.73 1.23
N HIS A 66 14.34 5.48 2.15
CA HIS A 66 15.07 6.43 2.99
C HIS A 66 15.15 6.02 4.45
N GLN A 67 14.27 5.11 4.88
CA GLN A 67 14.12 4.71 6.26
C GLN A 67 13.95 3.19 6.36
N PRO A 68 14.43 2.53 7.43
CA PRO A 68 14.22 1.09 7.63
C PRO A 68 12.79 0.80 8.10
N THR A 69 11.81 1.16 7.27
CA THR A 69 10.37 1.11 7.60
C THR A 69 9.55 0.56 6.45
N LEU A 70 8.43 -0.08 6.81
CA LEU A 70 7.33 -0.39 5.90
C LEU A 70 6.38 0.82 5.83
N GLU A 71 6.12 1.32 4.63
CA GLU A 71 5.15 2.38 4.36
C GLU A 71 3.82 1.79 3.93
N VAL A 72 2.73 1.99 4.69
CA VAL A 72 1.36 1.58 4.33
C VAL A 72 0.58 2.79 3.82
N ARG A 73 0.01 2.69 2.61
CA ARG A 73 -0.42 3.84 1.78
C ARG A 73 -1.88 3.77 1.29
N ILE A 74 -2.67 2.88 1.88
CA ILE A 74 -4.07 2.62 1.50
C ILE A 74 -5.03 3.72 2.01
N ALA A 75 -4.71 4.36 3.13
CA ALA A 75 -5.64 5.26 3.82
C ALA A 75 -5.85 6.60 3.09
N ASP A 76 -7.08 7.12 3.14
CA ASP A 76 -7.36 8.52 2.87
C ASP A 76 -6.93 9.39 4.07
N VAL A 77 -6.68 10.67 3.84
CA VAL A 77 -6.49 11.64 4.94
C VAL A 77 -7.77 11.70 5.79
N CYS A 78 -7.64 11.66 7.11
CA CYS A 78 -8.77 11.79 8.05
C CYS A 78 -9.16 13.26 8.30
N LEU A 79 -10.43 13.50 8.63
CA LEU A 79 -10.90 14.84 9.04
C LEU A 79 -10.44 15.19 10.47
N ASN A 80 -10.37 14.20 11.35
CA ASN A 80 -9.94 14.35 12.73
C ASN A 80 -8.56 13.69 12.93
N PRO A 81 -7.58 14.36 13.55
CA PRO A 81 -6.28 13.75 13.85
C PRO A 81 -6.38 12.52 14.76
N ALA A 82 -7.39 12.42 15.63
CA ALA A 82 -7.60 11.24 16.47
C ALA A 82 -7.86 9.99 15.62
N ASP A 83 -8.65 10.11 14.54
CA ASP A 83 -8.91 8.99 13.63
C ASP A 83 -7.64 8.55 12.90
N ALA A 84 -6.78 9.51 12.52
CA ALA A 84 -5.48 9.20 11.92
C ALA A 84 -4.58 8.42 12.90
N ALA A 85 -4.55 8.80 14.18
CA ALA A 85 -3.82 8.07 15.21
C ALA A 85 -4.37 6.65 15.43
N VAL A 86 -5.70 6.47 15.37
CA VAL A 86 -6.34 5.15 15.42
C VAL A 86 -5.93 4.29 14.23
N ILE A 87 -6.00 4.82 13.01
CA ILE A 87 -5.57 4.08 11.79
C ILE A 87 -4.09 3.70 11.88
N ALA A 88 -3.22 4.62 12.31
CA ALA A 88 -1.79 4.34 12.48
C ALA A 88 -1.54 3.24 13.52
N THR A 89 -2.24 3.29 14.65
CA THR A 89 -2.11 2.30 15.73
C THR A 89 -2.62 0.93 15.30
N LEU A 90 -3.77 0.88 14.63
CA LEU A 90 -4.33 -0.36 14.09
C LEU A 90 -3.39 -0.96 13.04
N THR A 91 -2.87 -0.15 12.13
CA THR A 91 -1.89 -0.59 11.12
C THR A 91 -0.65 -1.17 11.80
N ARG A 92 -0.10 -0.49 12.82
CA ARG A 92 1.04 -1.00 13.59
C ARG A 92 0.73 -2.33 14.27
N ALA A 93 -0.45 -2.48 14.87
CA ALA A 93 -0.87 -3.72 15.50
C ALA A 93 -1.01 -4.87 14.48
N LEU A 94 -1.60 -4.60 13.31
CA LEU A 94 -1.72 -5.59 12.23
C LEU A 94 -0.35 -6.04 11.71
N VAL A 95 0.58 -5.12 11.49
CA VAL A 95 1.94 -5.44 11.06
C VAL A 95 2.67 -6.27 12.13
N GLU A 96 2.56 -5.88 13.40
CA GLU A 96 3.14 -6.63 14.51
C GLU A 96 2.58 -8.07 14.59
N MET A 97 1.27 -8.25 14.39
CA MET A 97 0.68 -9.59 14.32
C MET A 97 1.20 -10.38 13.13
N ALA A 98 1.24 -9.78 11.93
CA ALA A 98 1.75 -10.44 10.73
C ALA A 98 3.23 -10.88 10.89
N VAL A 99 4.05 -10.09 11.59
CA VAL A 99 5.45 -10.46 11.89
C VAL A 99 5.51 -11.67 12.83
N ARG A 100 4.68 -11.69 13.90
CA ARG A 100 4.62 -12.81 14.84
C ARG A 100 4.11 -14.10 14.19
N GLU A 101 3.23 -13.96 13.23
CA GLU A 101 2.63 -15.07 12.47
C GLU A 101 3.39 -15.40 11.19
N SER A 102 4.55 -14.79 10.94
CA SER A 102 5.30 -14.93 9.67
C SER A 102 5.73 -16.37 9.31
N HIS A 103 5.70 -17.30 10.26
CA HIS A 103 5.92 -18.72 10.02
C HIS A 103 4.70 -19.46 9.46
N GLN A 104 3.53 -18.82 9.49
CA GLN A 104 2.29 -19.33 8.92
C GLN A 104 2.14 -18.82 7.48
N PRO A 105 1.51 -19.59 6.58
CA PRO A 105 1.14 -19.09 5.27
C PRO A 105 0.26 -17.84 5.41
N ALA A 106 0.54 -16.81 4.60
CA ALA A 106 -0.32 -15.64 4.56
C ALA A 106 -1.74 -16.06 4.11
N PRO A 107 -2.80 -15.45 4.67
CA PRO A 107 -4.16 -15.74 4.26
C PRO A 107 -4.35 -15.41 2.77
N GLU A 108 -5.17 -16.21 2.09
CA GLU A 108 -5.58 -15.89 0.71
C GLU A 108 -6.30 -14.55 0.69
N VAL A 109 -5.82 -13.63 -0.15
CA VAL A 109 -6.51 -12.36 -0.41
C VAL A 109 -7.58 -12.61 -1.46
N PRO A 110 -8.88 -12.38 -1.18
CA PRO A 110 -9.93 -12.54 -2.17
C PRO A 110 -9.66 -11.65 -3.40
N ALA A 111 -9.92 -12.22 -4.59
CA ALA A 111 -9.81 -11.50 -5.86
C ALA A 111 -10.83 -10.37 -6.01
#